data_AF-A0A1J5DJG6-F1
#
_entry.id   AF-A0A1J5DJG6-F1
#
_cell.length_a   1.000
_cell.length_b   1.000
_cell.length_c   1.000
_cell.angle_alpha   90.00
_cell.angle_beta   90.00
_cell.angle_gamma   90.00
#
_symmetry.space_group_name_H-M   'P 1'
#
loop_
_entity.id
_entity.type
_entity.pdbx_description
1 polymer ?
#
loop_
_entity_poly.entity_id
_entity_poly.type
_entity_poly.pdbx_seq_one_letter_code
_entity_poly.pdbx_strand_id
1 'polypeptide(L)' 'MANWSMEEALRLALRLEEENFVEYEKSAAEATHPGVKSMFLFLAAEERNHLKLIKDKMAQFHVTP' A
#
# COMPACT_ATOMS: atom_id res chain seq x y z
N MET A 1 24.81 1.43 3.53
CA MET A 1 23.36 1.57 3.30
C MET A 1 23.09 1.24 1.84
N ALA A 2 21.96 0.61 1.53
CA ALA A 2 21.62 0.32 0.14
C ALA A 2 21.43 1.62 -0.65
N ASN A 3 21.93 1.68 -1.89
CA ASN A 3 21.81 2.83 -2.77
C ASN A 3 20.68 2.57 -3.78
N TRP A 4 19.49 3.08 -3.50
CA TRP A 4 18.30 2.88 -4.33
C TRP A 4 18.10 4.08 -5.26
N SER A 5 17.74 3.82 -6.51
CA SER A 5 17.17 4.84 -7.40
C SER A 5 15.74 5.19 -6.96
N MET A 6 15.27 6.37 -7.36
CA MET A 6 13.89 6.79 -7.12
C MET A 6 12.88 5.83 -7.78
N GLU A 7 13.21 5.30 -8.96
CA GLU A 7 12.38 4.31 -9.64
C GLU A 7 12.25 3.02 -8.83
N GLU A 8 13.36 2.46 -8.35
CA GLU A 8 13.33 1.23 -7.54
C GLU A 8 12.54 1.43 -6.25
N ALA A 9 12.69 2.59 -5.60
CA ALA A 9 11.96 2.92 -4.38
C ALA A 9 10.44 3.03 -4.63
N LEU A 10 10.03 3.71 -5.70
CA LEU A 10 8.61 3.88 -6.04
C LEU A 10 7.95 2.57 -6.49
N ARG A 11 8.65 1.73 -7.26
CA ARG A 11 8.16 0.39 -7.64
C ARG A 11 8.04 -0.54 -6.46
N LEU A 12 9.00 -0.50 -5.53
CA LEU A 12 8.90 -1.26 -4.29
C LEU A 12 7.70 -0.79 -3.46
N ALA A 13 7.56 0.52 -3.25
CA ALA A 13 6.45 1.09 -2.51
C ALA A 13 5.09 0.71 -3.12
N LEU A 14 4.93 0.86 -4.45
CA LEU A 14 3.69 0.50 -5.13
C LEU A 14 3.30 -0.96 -4.86
N ARG A 15 4.26 -1.88 -5.02
CA ARG A 15 4.03 -3.32 -4.79
C ARG A 15 3.65 -3.60 -3.34
N LEU A 16 4.37 -3.01 -2.39
CA LEU A 16 4.12 -3.23 -0.96
C LEU A 16 2.73 -2.74 -0.58
N GLU A 17 2.28 -1.57 -1.04
CA GLU A 17 0.94 -1.09 -0.69
C GLU A 17 -0.17 -1.88 -1.41
N GLU A 18 0.07 -2.42 -2.61
CA GLU A 18 -0.86 -3.35 -3.27
C GLU A 18 -0.99 -4.66 -2.50
N GLU A 19 0.13 -5.22 -2.04
CA GLU A 19 0.16 -6.45 -1.22
C GLU A 19 -0.49 -6.22 0.16
N ASN A 20 -0.15 -5.12 0.84
CA ASN A 20 -0.71 -4.73 2.14
C ASN A 20 -2.22 -4.52 2.07
N PHE A 21 -2.70 -3.85 1.02
CA PHE A 21 -4.13 -3.64 0.80
C PHE A 21 -4.89 -4.98 0.78
N VAL A 22 -4.41 -5.95 -0.01
CA VAL A 22 -5.03 -7.28 -0.12
C VAL A 22 -4.94 -8.04 1.20
N GLU A 23 -3.79 -8.01 1.87
CA GLU A 23 -3.60 -8.72 3.13
C GLU A 23 -4.47 -8.14 4.25
N TYR A 24 -4.69 -6.82 4.30
CA TYR A 24 -5.58 -6.19 5.27
C TYR A 24 -7.06 -6.49 4.99
N GLU A 25 -7.50 -6.52 3.73
CA GLU A 25 -8.87 -6.96 3.40
C GLU A 25 -9.10 -8.42 3.82
N LYS A 26 -8.13 -9.30 3.56
CA LYS A 26 -8.18 -10.70 4.00
C LYS A 26 -8.17 -10.81 5.53
N SER A 27 -7.28 -10.11 6.21
CA SER A 27 -7.20 -10.10 7.67
C SER A 27 -8.49 -9.59 8.32
N ALA A 28 -9.14 -8.59 7.71
CA ALA A 28 -10.44 -8.11 8.15
C ALA A 28 -11.55 -9.16 7.99
N ALA A 29 -11.49 -9.98 6.93
CA ALA A 29 -12.43 -11.07 6.68
C ALA A 29 -12.26 -12.23 7.67
N GLU A 30 -11.03 -12.50 8.09
CA GLU A 30 -10.69 -13.57 9.04
C GLU A 30 -10.85 -13.14 10.52
N ALA A 31 -10.85 -11.83 10.80
CA ALA A 31 -10.98 -11.29 12.14
C ALA A 31 -12.36 -11.56 12.77
N THR A 32 -12.36 -12.20 13.95
CA THR A 32 -13.57 -12.50 14.71
C THR A 32 -13.98 -11.38 15.66
N HIS A 33 -13.01 -10.64 16.21
CA HIS A 33 -13.29 -9.52 17.10
C HIS A 33 -13.68 -8.26 16.28
N PRO A 34 -14.84 -7.62 16.53
CA PRO A 34 -15.31 -6.49 15.74
C PRO A 34 -14.32 -5.31 15.67
N GLY A 35 -13.62 -5.03 16.77
CA GLY A 35 -12.60 -3.97 16.83
C GLY A 35 -11.39 -4.27 15.94
N VAL A 36 -10.97 -5.54 15.84
CA VAL A 36 -9.82 -5.95 15.02
C VAL A 36 -10.21 -5.92 13.54
N LYS A 37 -11.41 -6.38 13.20
CA LYS A 37 -11.97 -6.23 11.84
C LYS A 37 -12.00 -4.77 11.41
N SER A 38 -12.49 -3.88 12.27
CA SER A 38 -12.56 -2.44 11.98
C SER A 38 -11.18 -1.82 11.78
N MET A 39 -10.19 -2.25 12.58
CA MET A 39 -8.80 -1.81 12.44
C MET A 39 -8.23 -2.21 11.07
N PHE A 40 -8.38 -3.47 10.65
CA PHE A 40 -7.87 -3.91 9.34
C PHE A 40 -8.59 -3.23 8.17
N LEU A 41 -9.90 -3.01 8.26
CA LEU A 41 -10.62 -2.24 7.24
C LEU A 41 -10.14 -0.78 7.15
N PHE A 42 -9.80 -0.17 8.28
CA PHE A 42 -9.20 1.15 8.31
C PHE A 42 -7.83 1.16 7.62
N LEU A 43 -6.96 0.19 7.93
CA LEU A 43 -5.64 0.08 7.29
C LEU A 43 -5.76 -0.14 5.78
N ALA A 44 -6.64 -1.04 5.33
CA ALA A 44 -6.90 -1.24 3.91
C ALA A 44 -7.41 0.04 3.21
N ALA A 45 -8.22 0.86 3.89
CA ALA A 45 -8.65 2.14 3.34
C ALA A 45 -7.49 3.14 3.20
N GLU A 46 -6.57 3.18 4.15
CA GLU A 46 -5.38 4.04 4.09
C GLU A 46 -4.44 3.64 2.93
N GLU A 47 -4.29 2.34 2.64
CA GLU A 47 -3.46 1.92 1.51
C GLU A 47 -3.97 2.43 0.16
N ARG A 48 -5.28 2.66 0.01
CA ARG A 48 -5.80 3.31 -1.22
C ARG A 48 -5.29 4.75 -1.36
N ASN A 49 -5.14 5.48 -0.26
CA ASN A 49 -4.58 6.82 -0.25
C ASN A 49 -3.08 6.80 -0.57
N HIS A 50 -2.34 5.85 0.01
CA HIS A 50 -0.91 5.66 -0.27
C HIS A 50 -0.67 5.29 -1.73
N LEU A 51 -1.43 4.34 -2.28
CA LEU A 51 -1.35 3.94 -3.69
C LEU A 51 -1.60 5.12 -4.64
N LYS A 52 -2.57 5.98 -4.33
CA LYS A 52 -2.81 7.20 -5.10
C LYS A 52 -1.59 8.12 -5.04
N LEU A 53 -1.06 8.39 -3.85
CA LEU A 53 0.12 9.23 -3.66
C LEU A 53 1.33 8.68 -4.43
N ILE A 54 1.58 7.37 -4.35
CA ILE A 54 2.69 6.72 -5.05
C ILE A 54 2.52 6.87 -6.57
N LYS A 55 1.33 6.63 -7.12
CA LYS A 55 1.06 6.83 -8.55
C LYS A 55 1.27 8.28 -8.99
N ASP A 56 0.86 9.25 -8.18
CA ASP A 56 1.11 10.67 -8.44
C ASP A 56 2.63 10.96 -8.45
N LYS A 57 3.41 10.34 -7.55
CA LYS A 57 4.88 10.45 -7.54
C LYS A 57 5.54 9.74 -8.71
N MET A 58 5.07 8.57 -9.10
CA MET A 58 5.55 7.86 -10.28
C MET A 58 5.40 8.72 -11.53
N ALA A 59 4.24 9.37 -11.71
CA ALA A 59 4.06 10.34 -12.79
C ALA A 59 5.03 11.52 -12.70
N GLN A 60 5.22 12.10 -11.51
CA GLN A 60 6.16 13.21 -11.28
C GLN A 60 7.61 12.84 -11.64
N PHE A 61 8.03 11.61 -11.36
CA PHE A 61 9.38 11.11 -11.61
C PHE A 61 9.53 10.33 -12.92
N HIS A 62 8.50 10.33 -13.77
CA HIS A 62 8.47 9.63 -15.07
C HIS A 62 8.71 8.11 -14.96
N VAL A 63 8.22 7.51 -13.88
CA VAL A 63 8.24 6.06 -13.64
C VAL A 63 6.90 5.48 -14.09
N THR A 64 6.92 4.46 -14.93
CA THR A 64 5.70 3.75 -15.33
C THR A 64 5.30 2.74 -14.25
N PRO A 65 4.03 2.70 -13.80
CA PRO A 65 3.50 1.67 -12.91
C PRO A 65 3.89 0.26 -13.33
#